data_AF-A0A941CJM9-F1
#
_entry.id   AF-A0A941CJM9-F1
#
_cell.length_a   1.000
_cell.length_b   1.000
_cell.length_c   1.000
_cell.angle_alpha   90.00
_cell.angle_beta   90.00
_cell.angle_gamma   90.00
#
_symmetry.space_group_name_H-M   'P 1'
#
loop_
_entity.id
_entity.type
_entity.pdbx_description
1 polymer ?
#
loop_
_entity_poly.entity_id
_entity_poly.type
_entity_poly.pdbx_seq_one_letter_code
_entity_poly.pdbx_strand_id
1 'polypeptide(L)'
;MDRSNKTLKTPIRLALATLLVGIVMRILDWPYAKIVIFISFLAIGVLYAIRFSKKKNKRPVAYVKMILVLFWTTNGMLRILDFPYTLFFQIGTAITFITWFAMEGTAYFMDDDRKPKNSLTEIVWNFAMVIGVLTIICGGLMHLLGWEYAIPTLTVGLTLVTAYILKDIFNSSKKENSDNNNEELSL
;
A
#
# COMPACT_ATOMS: atom_id res chain seq x y z
N MET A 1 22.61 3.47 -20.42
CA MET A 1 21.45 2.71 -20.93
C MET A 1 20.85 1.90 -19.76
N ASP A 2 19.69 2.35 -19.27
CA ASP A 2 18.99 1.93 -18.04
C ASP A 2 18.42 0.49 -18.07
N ARG A 3 19.23 -0.53 -17.76
CA ARG A 3 18.74 -1.91 -17.55
C ARG A 3 18.47 -2.28 -16.08
N SER A 4 18.84 -1.45 -15.09
CA SER A 4 18.78 -1.87 -13.68
C SER A 4 17.43 -1.66 -12.97
N ASN A 5 16.50 -0.91 -13.56
CA ASN A 5 15.27 -0.48 -12.87
C ASN A 5 14.12 -1.50 -12.97
N LYS A 6 14.16 -2.43 -13.93
CA LYS A 6 13.18 -3.55 -14.03
C LYS A 6 13.60 -4.77 -13.20
N THR A 7 14.88 -5.01 -12.99
CA THR A 7 15.40 -6.27 -12.42
C THR A 7 15.13 -6.47 -10.94
N LEU A 8 14.91 -5.40 -10.15
CA LEU A 8 14.62 -5.51 -8.71
C LEU A 8 13.12 -5.58 -8.35
N LYS A 9 12.20 -5.40 -9.31
CA LYS A 9 10.76 -5.55 -9.03
C LYS A 9 10.36 -7.00 -8.85
N THR A 10 10.92 -7.89 -9.68
CA THR A 10 10.67 -9.33 -9.69
C THR A 10 11.11 -10.04 -8.39
N PRO A 11 12.33 -9.84 -7.86
CA PRO A 11 12.75 -10.49 -6.62
C PRO A 11 11.97 -10.03 -5.39
N ILE A 12 11.53 -8.76 -5.34
CA ILE A 12 10.67 -8.27 -4.25
C ILE A 12 9.29 -8.94 -4.30
N ARG A 13 8.70 -9.10 -5.50
CA ARG A 13 7.43 -9.83 -5.67
C ARG A 13 7.55 -11.29 -5.27
N LEU A 14 8.68 -11.93 -5.61
CA LEU A 14 8.95 -13.30 -5.20
C LEU A 14 9.04 -13.41 -3.68
N ALA A 15 9.76 -12.50 -3.02
CA ALA A 15 9.87 -12.47 -1.55
C ALA A 15 8.52 -12.19 -0.84
N LEU A 16 7.64 -11.41 -1.47
CA LEU A 16 6.26 -11.23 -1.01
C LEU A 16 5.43 -12.50 -1.18
N ALA A 17 5.57 -13.20 -2.31
CA ALA A 17 4.88 -14.48 -2.51
C ALA A 17 5.33 -15.53 -1.50
N THR A 18 6.63 -15.64 -1.21
CA THR A 18 7.14 -16.56 -0.17
C THR A 18 6.67 -16.15 1.23
N LEU A 19 6.54 -14.85 1.51
CA LEU A 19 5.95 -14.37 2.77
C LEU A 19 4.50 -14.85 2.92
N LEU A 20 3.68 -14.70 1.87
CA LEU A 20 2.29 -15.15 1.87
C LEU A 20 2.19 -16.66 2.07
N VAL A 21 3.02 -17.44 1.38
CA VAL A 21 3.12 -18.89 1.59
C VAL A 21 3.50 -19.21 3.03
N GLY A 22 4.47 -18.50 3.61
CA GLY A 22 4.84 -18.67 5.01
C GLY A 22 3.69 -18.37 5.98
N ILE A 23 2.87 -17.36 5.71
CA ILE A 23 1.68 -17.04 6.51
C ILE A 23 0.65 -18.16 6.42
N VAL A 24 0.39 -18.68 5.21
CA VAL A 24 -0.50 -19.84 5.02
C VAL A 24 0.02 -21.06 5.77
N MET A 25 1.32 -21.36 5.67
CA MET A 25 1.96 -22.44 6.43
C MET A 25 1.77 -22.28 7.94
N ARG A 26 1.79 -21.04 8.45
CA ARG A 26 1.55 -20.75 9.87
C ARG A 26 0.10 -21.01 10.27
N ILE A 27 -0.86 -20.70 9.40
CA ILE A 27 -2.28 -20.98 9.64
C ILE A 27 -2.54 -22.50 9.64
N LEU A 28 -1.81 -23.26 8.83
CA LEU A 28 -1.86 -24.72 8.78
C LEU A 28 -0.98 -25.40 9.86
N ASP A 29 -0.42 -24.65 10.81
CA ASP A 29 0.46 -25.14 11.88
C ASP A 29 1.68 -25.96 11.40
N TRP A 30 2.21 -25.65 10.20
CA TRP A 30 3.41 -26.31 9.70
C TRP A 30 4.65 -25.92 10.53
N PRO A 31 5.46 -26.86 11.05
CA PRO A 31 6.63 -26.58 11.90
C PRO A 31 7.64 -25.55 11.37
N TYR A 32 7.81 -25.40 10.06
CA TYR A 32 8.80 -24.49 9.46
C TYR A 32 8.25 -23.09 9.13
N ALA A 33 6.97 -22.83 9.41
CA ALA A 33 6.32 -21.58 9.00
C ALA A 33 7.02 -20.34 9.55
N LYS A 34 7.42 -20.35 10.83
CA LYS A 34 8.12 -19.23 11.48
C LYS A 34 9.43 -18.88 10.74
N ILE A 35 10.19 -19.89 10.31
CA ILE A 35 11.47 -19.71 9.61
C ILE A 35 11.25 -19.12 8.21
N VAL A 36 10.27 -19.64 7.46
CA VAL A 36 9.95 -19.16 6.11
C VAL A 36 9.50 -17.70 6.14
N ILE A 37 8.65 -17.32 7.12
CA ILE A 37 8.21 -15.93 7.30
C ILE A 37 9.39 -15.03 7.66
N PHE A 38 10.27 -15.47 8.58
CA PHE A 38 11.44 -14.69 9.00
C PHE A 38 12.40 -14.40 7.84
N ILE A 39 12.76 -15.43 7.07
CA ILE A 39 13.63 -15.28 5.89
C ILE A 39 12.98 -14.37 4.84
N SER A 40 11.67 -14.48 4.65
CA SER A 40 10.94 -13.62 3.71
C SER A 40 10.97 -12.15 4.14
N PHE A 41 10.76 -11.84 5.42
CA PHE A 41 10.88 -10.46 5.92
C PHE A 41 12.30 -9.92 5.79
N LEU A 42 13.32 -10.72 6.12
CA LEU A 42 14.72 -10.35 5.95
C LEU A 42 15.03 -10.02 4.48
N ALA A 43 14.61 -10.90 3.57
CA ALA A 43 14.81 -10.74 2.13
C ALA A 43 14.12 -9.47 1.60
N ILE A 44 12.87 -9.20 2.02
CA ILE A 44 12.15 -7.98 1.64
C ILE A 44 12.92 -6.73 2.12
N GLY A 45 13.36 -6.70 3.38
CA GLY A 45 14.10 -5.56 3.93
C GLY A 45 15.39 -5.27 3.16
N VAL A 46 16.20 -6.30 2.92
CA VAL A 46 17.48 -6.18 2.19
C VAL A 46 17.26 -5.76 0.73
N LEU A 47 16.34 -6.43 0.02
CA LEU A 47 16.05 -6.11 -1.38
C LEU A 47 15.50 -4.69 -1.53
N TYR A 48 14.67 -4.24 -0.59
CA TYR A 48 14.13 -2.89 -0.60
C TYR A 48 15.20 -1.83 -0.29
N ALA A 49 16.10 -2.08 0.66
CA ALA A 49 17.22 -1.19 0.96
C ALA A 49 18.18 -1.04 -0.24
N ILE A 50 18.50 -2.13 -0.94
CA ILE A 50 19.31 -2.11 -2.17
C ILE A 50 18.59 -1.30 -3.26
N ARG A 51 17.28 -1.51 -3.43
CA ARG A 51 16.46 -0.78 -4.40
C ARG A 51 16.43 0.72 -4.11
N PHE A 52 16.29 1.09 -2.83
CA PHE A 52 16.29 2.47 -2.40
C PHE A 52 17.65 3.14 -2.65
N SER A 53 18.75 2.44 -2.34
CA SER A 53 20.12 2.92 -2.53
C SER A 53 20.47 3.18 -3.99
N LYS A 54 19.95 2.39 -4.92
CA LYS A 54 20.17 2.57 -6.37
C LYS A 54 19.38 3.73 -6.99
N LYS A 55 18.51 4.41 -6.24
CA LYS A 55 17.68 5.50 -6.76
C LYS A 55 18.45 6.83 -6.75
N LYS A 56 18.76 7.38 -7.94
CA LYS A 56 19.49 8.65 -8.12
C LYS A 56 18.72 9.89 -7.62
N ASN A 57 17.41 9.98 -7.87
CA ASN A 57 16.57 11.10 -7.41
C ASN A 57 15.65 10.66 -6.27
N LYS A 58 16.02 11.03 -5.04
CA LYS A 58 15.31 10.65 -3.82
C LYS A 58 14.29 11.72 -3.44
N ARG A 59 13.08 11.66 -4.04
CA ARG A 59 11.94 12.45 -3.57
C ARG A 59 11.63 12.11 -2.09
N PRO A 60 11.14 13.04 -1.27
CA PRO A 60 10.83 12.82 0.15
C PRO A 60 9.92 11.60 0.39
N VAL A 61 8.95 11.39 -0.50
CA VAL A 61 8.06 10.22 -0.53
C VAL A 61 8.81 8.88 -0.56
N ALA A 62 9.98 8.83 -1.20
CA ALA A 62 10.78 7.60 -1.27
C ALA A 62 11.38 7.24 0.10
N TYR A 63 11.77 8.23 0.90
CA TYR A 63 12.29 8.01 2.26
C TYR A 63 11.19 7.50 3.17
N VAL A 64 9.99 8.09 3.11
CA VAL A 64 8.84 7.63 3.91
C VAL A 64 8.47 6.19 3.55
N LYS A 65 8.46 5.83 2.25
CA LYS A 65 8.25 4.43 1.82
C LYS A 65 9.33 3.49 2.35
N MET A 66 10.60 3.92 2.40
CA MET A 66 11.69 3.10 2.96
C MET A 66 11.51 2.88 4.46
N ILE A 67 11.23 3.95 5.21
CA ILE A 67 10.98 3.89 6.65
C ILE A 67 9.78 2.97 6.92
N LEU A 68 8.71 3.09 6.14
CA LEU A 68 7.51 2.26 6.28
C LEU A 68 7.85 0.77 6.13
N VAL A 69 8.57 0.41 5.07
CA VAL A 69 8.98 -0.98 4.82
C VAL A 69 9.88 -1.47 5.94
N LEU A 70 10.84 -0.66 6.40
CA LEU A 70 11.80 -1.05 7.43
C LEU A 70 11.11 -1.27 8.79
N PHE A 71 10.21 -0.36 9.20
CA PHE A 71 9.41 -0.51 10.40
C PHE A 71 8.49 -1.74 10.32
N TRP A 72 7.87 -1.97 9.16
CA TRP A 72 6.99 -3.11 8.95
C TRP A 72 7.74 -4.46 8.97
N THR A 73 8.86 -4.60 8.25
CA THR A 73 9.64 -5.84 8.25
C THR A 73 10.26 -6.12 9.62
N THR A 74 10.73 -5.08 10.31
CA THR A 74 11.31 -5.23 11.66
C THR A 74 10.23 -5.63 12.66
N ASN A 75 9.04 -5.03 12.60
CA ASN A 75 7.89 -5.46 13.39
C ASN A 75 7.53 -6.93 13.11
N GLY A 76 7.49 -7.32 11.84
CA GLY A 76 7.22 -8.70 11.42
C GLY A 76 8.20 -9.71 12.00
N MET A 77 9.51 -9.40 11.95
CA MET A 77 10.55 -10.24 12.52
C MET A 77 10.46 -10.32 14.05
N LEU A 78 10.30 -9.19 14.73
CA LEU A 78 10.19 -9.14 16.20
C LEU A 78 8.96 -9.89 16.72
N ARG A 79 7.84 -9.86 15.98
CA ARG A 79 6.63 -10.60 16.33
C ARG A 79 6.80 -12.11 16.15
N ILE A 80 7.68 -12.57 15.26
CA ILE A 80 7.99 -14.01 15.11
C ILE A 80 8.90 -14.50 16.23
N LEU A 81 9.77 -13.61 16.73
CA LEU A 81 10.65 -13.84 17.87
C LEU A 81 9.94 -13.63 19.23
N ASP A 82 8.62 -13.45 19.24
CA ASP A 82 7.79 -13.24 20.43
C ASP A 82 8.29 -12.05 21.31
N PHE A 83 8.81 -10.99 20.68
CA PHE A 83 9.37 -9.84 21.39
C PHE A 83 8.27 -8.88 21.89
N PRO A 84 8.34 -8.40 23.15
CA PRO A 84 7.24 -7.65 23.78
C PRO A 84 7.09 -6.20 23.29
N TYR A 85 8.14 -5.59 22.75
CA TYR A 85 8.14 -4.17 22.33
C TYR A 85 7.67 -3.93 20.88
N THR A 86 6.89 -4.85 20.31
CA THR A 86 6.33 -4.71 18.95
C THR A 86 5.40 -3.50 18.79
N LEU A 87 4.81 -3.03 19.89
CA LEU A 87 3.90 -1.87 19.93
C LEU A 87 4.57 -0.58 19.43
N PHE A 88 5.85 -0.35 19.78
CA PHE A 88 6.62 0.80 19.29
C PHE A 88 6.74 0.79 17.77
N PHE A 89 7.05 -0.37 17.19
CA PHE A 89 7.16 -0.52 15.74
C PHE A 89 5.82 -0.43 15.03
N GLN A 90 4.73 -0.88 15.66
CA GLN A 90 3.37 -0.72 15.14
C GLN A 90 2.95 0.75 15.08
N ILE A 91 3.19 1.52 16.15
CA ILE A 91 2.92 2.96 16.17
C ILE A 91 3.78 3.68 15.12
N GLY A 92 5.07 3.37 15.05
CA GLY A 92 5.98 3.94 14.04
C GLY A 92 5.54 3.62 12.61
N THR A 93 5.07 2.40 12.36
CA THR A 93 4.49 1.99 11.06
C THR A 93 3.24 2.79 10.75
N ALA A 94 2.33 2.98 11.72
CA ALA A 94 1.09 3.73 11.53
C ALA A 94 1.35 5.21 11.21
N ILE A 95 2.23 5.88 11.97
CA ILE A 95 2.59 7.28 11.72
C ILE A 95 3.24 7.43 10.34
N THR A 96 4.16 6.53 10.00
CA THR A 96 4.84 6.55 8.70
C THR A 96 3.85 6.27 7.57
N PHE A 97 2.87 5.39 7.79
CA PHE A 97 1.82 5.10 6.83
C PHE A 97 0.92 6.32 6.59
N ILE A 98 0.48 7.00 7.66
CA ILE A 98 -0.30 8.24 7.55
C ILE A 98 0.49 9.33 6.83
N THR A 99 1.77 9.47 7.15
CA THR A 99 2.67 10.44 6.50
C THR A 99 2.86 10.13 5.03
N TRP A 100 3.08 8.86 4.68
CA TRP A 100 3.19 8.40 3.30
C TRP A 100 1.89 8.66 2.55
N PHE A 101 0.78 8.31 3.16
CA PHE A 101 -0.55 8.46 2.62
C PHE A 101 -0.90 9.94 2.39
N ALA A 102 -0.56 10.83 3.33
CA ALA A 102 -0.71 12.27 3.18
C ALA A 102 0.17 12.84 2.07
N MET A 103 1.41 12.37 1.90
CA MET A 103 2.30 12.85 0.82
C MET A 103 1.91 12.34 -0.56
N GLU A 104 1.50 11.07 -0.68
CA GLU A 104 1.05 10.52 -1.96
C GLU A 104 -0.36 11.05 -2.30
N GLY A 105 -1.21 11.20 -1.30
CA GLY A 105 -2.52 11.85 -1.42
C GLY A 105 -2.38 13.30 -1.87
N THR A 106 -1.56 14.11 -1.19
CA THR A 106 -1.33 15.50 -1.60
C THR A 106 -0.64 15.63 -2.95
N ALA A 107 0.27 14.71 -3.32
CA ALA A 107 0.83 14.69 -4.68
C ALA A 107 -0.21 14.35 -5.75
N TYR A 108 -1.23 13.56 -5.44
CA TYR A 108 -2.39 13.33 -6.32
C TYR A 108 -3.30 14.56 -6.41
N PHE A 109 -3.41 15.33 -5.32
CA PHE A 109 -4.15 16.60 -5.30
C PHE A 109 -3.40 17.78 -5.92
N MET A 110 -2.07 17.71 -6.04
CA MET A 110 -1.20 18.83 -6.44
C MET A 110 -0.51 18.63 -7.80
N ASP A 111 -0.89 17.58 -8.55
CA ASP A 111 -0.55 17.45 -9.98
C ASP A 111 -1.54 18.32 -10.80
N ASP A 112 -1.48 19.63 -10.56
CA ASP A 112 -2.32 20.66 -11.19
C ASP A 112 -1.94 20.92 -12.67
N ASP A 113 -0.91 20.25 -13.19
CA ASP A 113 -0.40 20.47 -14.56
C ASP A 113 -1.16 19.71 -15.65
N ARG A 114 -2.35 19.17 -15.36
CA ARG A 114 -3.27 18.60 -16.36
C ARG A 114 -4.64 19.26 -16.39
N LYS A 115 -4.64 20.53 -16.81
CA LYS A 115 -5.76 21.31 -17.39
C LYS A 115 -6.95 21.60 -16.45
N PRO A 116 -7.45 22.86 -16.43
CA PRO A 116 -8.56 23.28 -15.59
C PRO A 116 -9.88 22.78 -16.18
N LYS A 117 -10.27 21.55 -15.82
CA LYS A 117 -11.66 21.10 -15.89
C LYS A 117 -11.95 20.05 -14.81
N ASN A 118 -11.37 20.23 -13.62
CA ASN A 118 -11.64 19.38 -12.47
C ASN A 118 -13.05 19.65 -11.95
N SER A 119 -14.02 18.91 -12.47
CA SER A 119 -15.34 18.80 -11.86
C SER A 119 -15.15 18.30 -10.44
N LEU A 120 -15.67 19.05 -9.45
CA LEU A 120 -15.66 18.78 -8.01
C LEU A 120 -15.85 17.31 -7.64
N THR A 121 -16.54 16.55 -8.49
CA THR A 121 -16.69 15.10 -8.43
C THR A 121 -15.37 14.33 -8.27
N GLU A 122 -14.29 14.62 -9.00
CA GLU A 122 -13.03 13.87 -8.86
C GLU A 122 -12.35 14.10 -7.51
N ILE A 123 -12.38 15.34 -7.02
CA ILE A 123 -11.83 15.72 -5.71
C ILE A 123 -12.59 15.00 -4.59
N VAL A 124 -13.93 14.97 -4.67
CA VAL A 124 -14.80 14.27 -3.70
C VAL A 124 -14.51 12.77 -3.68
N TRP A 125 -14.33 12.14 -4.85
CA TRP A 125 -14.00 10.71 -4.92
C TRP A 125 -12.63 10.39 -4.34
N ASN A 126 -11.63 11.24 -4.57
CA ASN A 126 -10.31 11.05 -3.96
C ASN A 126 -10.39 11.16 -2.44
N PHE A 127 -11.12 12.16 -1.93
CA PHE A 127 -11.35 12.31 -0.49
C PHE A 127 -12.11 11.12 0.10
N ALA A 128 -13.09 10.57 -0.62
CA ALA A 128 -13.81 9.37 -0.23
C ALA A 128 -12.88 8.14 -0.14
N MET A 129 -11.88 8.01 -1.02
CA MET A 129 -10.86 6.95 -0.92
C MET A 129 -10.03 7.10 0.36
N VAL A 130 -9.58 8.31 0.66
CA VAL A 130 -8.83 8.63 1.89
C VAL A 130 -9.61 8.25 3.13
N ILE A 131 -10.87 8.69 3.20
CA ILE A 131 -11.75 8.36 4.31
C ILE A 131 -11.95 6.85 4.40
N GLY A 132 -12.25 6.17 3.30
CA GLY A 132 -12.48 4.72 3.28
C GLY A 132 -11.29 3.93 3.86
N VAL A 133 -10.06 4.28 3.48
CA VAL A 133 -8.85 3.65 4.03
C VAL A 133 -8.68 3.94 5.52
N LEU A 134 -8.90 5.19 5.96
CA LEU A 134 -8.88 5.57 7.38
C LEU A 134 -9.94 4.80 8.19
N THR A 135 -11.13 4.62 7.65
CA THR A 135 -12.22 3.87 8.29
C THR A 135 -11.87 2.39 8.43
N ILE A 136 -11.19 1.77 7.45
CA ILE A 136 -10.70 0.38 7.58
C ILE A 136 -9.67 0.27 8.70
N ILE A 137 -8.71 1.20 8.77
CA ILE A 137 -7.70 1.20 9.83
C ILE A 137 -8.35 1.37 11.20
N CYS A 138 -9.29 2.30 11.33
CA CYS A 138 -10.00 2.56 12.56
C CYS A 138 -10.87 1.35 12.98
N GLY A 139 -11.62 0.76 12.04
CA GLY A 139 -12.39 -0.46 12.30
C GLY A 139 -11.52 -1.66 12.67
N GLY A 140 -10.33 -1.79 12.06
CA GLY A 140 -9.35 -2.82 12.41
C GLY A 140 -8.80 -2.65 13.82
N LEU A 141 -8.52 -1.40 14.23
CA LEU A 141 -8.14 -1.08 15.61
C LEU A 141 -9.28 -1.40 16.58
N MET A 142 -10.51 -0.97 16.29
CA MET A 142 -11.68 -1.28 17.12
C MET A 142 -11.89 -2.79 17.29
N HIS A 143 -11.62 -3.58 16.24
CA HIS A 143 -11.72 -5.03 16.30
C HIS A 143 -10.71 -5.64 17.28
N LEU A 144 -9.48 -5.12 17.28
CA LEU A 144 -8.44 -5.53 18.23
C LEU A 144 -8.77 -5.13 19.68
N LEU A 145 -9.47 -4.02 19.87
CA LEU A 145 -9.94 -3.57 21.20
C LEU A 145 -11.23 -4.28 21.66
N GLY A 146 -11.82 -5.16 20.85
CA GLY A 146 -13.06 -5.87 21.19
C GLY A 146 -14.31 -5.00 21.21
N TRP A 147 -14.30 -3.86 20.51
CA TRP A 147 -15.45 -2.96 20.44
C TRP A 147 -16.55 -3.49 19.51
N GLU A 148 -17.81 -3.42 19.95
CA GLU A 148 -18.97 -3.94 19.21
C GLU A 148 -19.15 -3.30 17.82
N TYR A 149 -18.72 -2.05 17.65
CA TYR A 149 -18.82 -1.30 16.39
C TYR A 149 -17.70 -1.58 15.39
N ALA A 150 -16.78 -2.50 15.70
CA ALA A 150 -15.63 -2.81 14.84
C ALA A 150 -16.03 -3.36 13.47
N ILE A 151 -16.91 -4.36 13.45
CA ILE A 151 -17.38 -5.03 12.22
C ILE A 151 -18.17 -4.08 11.31
N PRO A 152 -19.15 -3.29 11.80
CA PRO A 152 -19.84 -2.34 10.93
C PRO A 152 -18.89 -1.26 10.39
N THR A 153 -17.96 -0.75 11.20
CA THR A 153 -16.97 0.25 10.76
C THR A 153 -16.05 -0.30 9.67
N LEU A 154 -15.56 -1.53 9.83
CA LEU A 154 -14.77 -2.24 8.80
C LEU A 154 -15.55 -2.39 7.50
N THR A 155 -16.82 -2.80 7.60
CA THR A 155 -17.69 -3.05 6.44
C THR A 155 -17.90 -1.77 5.63
N VAL A 156 -18.16 -0.64 6.31
CA VAL A 156 -18.33 0.68 5.65
C VAL A 156 -17.04 1.10 4.95
N GLY A 157 -15.89 0.98 5.61
CA GLY A 157 -14.60 1.32 5.02
C GLY A 157 -14.29 0.47 3.77
N LEU A 158 -14.53 -0.84 3.84
CA LEU A 158 -14.31 -1.76 2.72
C LEU A 158 -15.23 -1.43 1.53
N THR A 159 -16.48 -1.10 1.81
CA THR A 159 -17.47 -0.75 0.79
C THR A 159 -17.08 0.53 0.04
N LEU A 160 -16.63 1.56 0.76
CA LEU A 160 -16.15 2.82 0.17
C LEU A 160 -14.94 2.60 -0.76
N VAL A 161 -13.95 1.83 -0.31
CA VAL A 161 -12.76 1.53 -1.12
C VAL A 161 -13.12 0.70 -2.35
N THR A 162 -14.00 -0.29 -2.20
CA THR A 162 -14.47 -1.12 -3.31
C THR A 162 -15.21 -0.29 -4.36
N ALA A 163 -16.10 0.61 -3.93
CA ALA A 163 -16.81 1.52 -4.82
C ALA A 163 -15.86 2.45 -5.58
N TYR A 164 -14.81 2.95 -4.92
CA TYR A 164 -13.79 3.76 -5.58
C TYR A 164 -13.03 2.98 -6.65
N ILE A 165 -12.53 1.78 -6.33
CA ILE A 165 -11.81 0.93 -7.29
C ILE A 165 -12.70 0.60 -8.49
N LEU A 166 -13.96 0.27 -8.24
CA LEU A 166 -14.91 -0.03 -9.31
C LEU A 166 -15.09 1.18 -10.23
N LYS A 167 -15.33 2.36 -9.66
CA LYS A 167 -15.43 3.62 -10.40
C LYS A 167 -14.16 3.89 -11.20
N ASP A 168 -12.98 3.70 -10.63
CA ASP A 168 -11.69 3.94 -11.28
C ASP A 168 -11.48 3.02 -12.52
N ILE A 169 -11.82 1.73 -12.39
CA ILE A 169 -11.78 0.78 -13.50
C ILE A 169 -12.73 1.21 -14.63
N PHE A 170 -13.98 1.58 -14.29
CA PHE A 170 -14.97 2.00 -15.29
C PHE A 170 -14.62 3.34 -15.95
N ASN A 171 -14.06 4.30 -15.21
CA ASN A 171 -13.67 5.59 -15.77
C ASN A 171 -12.43 5.48 -16.67
N SER A 172 -11.50 4.58 -16.33
CA SER A 172 -10.34 4.26 -17.17
C SER A 172 -10.76 3.65 -18.51
N SER A 173 -11.74 2.74 -18.51
CA SER A 173 -12.33 2.17 -19.74
C SER A 173 -13.04 3.22 -20.60
N LYS A 174 -13.72 4.21 -20.00
CA LYS A 174 -14.40 5.28 -20.73
C LYS A 174 -13.42 6.24 -21.40
N LYS A 175 -12.26 6.48 -20.79
CA LYS A 175 -11.21 7.38 -21.31
C LYS A 175 -10.47 6.77 -22.52
N GLU A 176 -10.24 5.46 -22.49
CA GLU A 176 -9.68 4.70 -23.62
C GLU A 176 -10.61 4.69 -24.84
N ASN A 177 -11.92 4.55 -24.62
CA ASN A 177 -12.91 4.60 -25.70
C ASN A 177 -13.10 6.00 -26.30
N SER A 178 -12.90 7.07 -25.52
CA SER A 178 -13.00 8.44 -26.03
C SER A 178 -11.79 8.86 -26.88
N ASP A 179 -10.59 8.34 -26.59
CA ASP A 179 -9.40 8.64 -27.40
C ASP A 179 -9.47 7.92 -28.76
N ASN A 180 -9.91 6.66 -28.81
CA ASN A 180 -10.07 5.92 -30.08
C ASN A 180 -11.09 6.57 -31.04
N ASN A 181 -12.22 7.07 -30.52
CA ASN A 181 -13.24 7.71 -31.36
C ASN A 181 -12.80 9.07 -31.93
N ASN A 182 -11.86 9.76 -31.28
CA ASN A 182 -11.35 11.05 -31.78
C ASN A 182 -10.28 10.85 -32.87
N GLU A 183 -9.57 9.72 -32.88
CA GLU A 183 -8.63 9.38 -33.95
C GLU A 183 -9.36 8.99 -35.25
N GLU A 184 -10.47 8.25 -35.17
CA GLU A 184 -11.26 7.86 -36.36
C GLU A 184 -12.01 9.03 -37.03
N LEU A 185 -12.30 10.11 -36.30
CA LEU A 185 -12.91 11.34 -36.85
C LEU A 185 -11.89 12.30 -37.48
N SER A 186 -10.60 11.96 -37.45
CA SER A 186 -9.50 12.79 -37.97
C SER A 186 -8.87 12.26 -39.27
N LEU A 187 -9.50 11.28 -39.90
CA LEU A 187 -9.21 10.78 -41.26
C LEU A 187 -10.37 11.10 -42.21
#